data_AF-A0AAE1DNJ9-F1
#
_entry.id   AF-A0AAE1DNJ9-F1
#
_cell.length_a   1.000
_cell.length_b   1.000
_cell.length_c   1.000
_cell.angle_alpha   90.00
_cell.angle_beta   90.00
_cell.angle_gamma   90.00
#
_symmetry.space_group_name_H-M   'P 1'
#
loop_
_entity.id
_entity.type
_entity.pdbx_description
1 polymer ?
#
loop_
_entity_poly.entity_id
_entity_poly.type
_entity_poly.pdbx_seq_one_letter_code
_entity_poly.pdbx_strand_id
1 'polypeptide(L)'
;MMPTVAKAVSRNNTLDTMSAVDETVSRNNTIDTMSPVDKTVSRNNTLDTMSTVDKTISRKNTLDTISTVDKSVSRNNTLDTISTVYKTISRKNTLDTISTVDKTVSRNNTLHTISTVYKTISRKNTLDTISTVDKTSSRNNTLHTLCTLDKIVSRNNTVHTIYSVDKTISWNNTLDTISSVYKTVSRNNTLDTMSTVDKTVSRNNTLDTMSTVDKTVSRNNTLVTMSTVDKTVSRNNTLNTMSTVDKTVSQNNTLNTMSTVDKTVSRNNTLDTMSIVDKTVSLNNTLNTMSTVDKTVSRKTLWT
;
A
#
# COMPACT_ATOMS: atom_id res chain seq x y z
N MET A 1 -32.44 -0.50 -36.67
CA MET A 1 -32.48 -1.17 -35.34
C MET A 1 -32.40 -2.65 -35.58
N MET A 2 -31.34 -3.33 -35.12
CA MET A 2 -31.38 -4.80 -35.06
C MET A 2 -32.38 -5.22 -33.97
N PRO A 3 -33.17 -6.28 -34.18
CA PRO A 3 -34.11 -6.73 -33.17
C PRO A 3 -33.34 -7.22 -31.94
N THR A 4 -33.46 -6.49 -30.83
CA THR A 4 -32.95 -6.97 -29.54
C THR A 4 -33.81 -8.16 -29.10
N VAL A 5 -33.17 -9.29 -28.83
CA VAL A 5 -33.86 -10.45 -28.26
C VAL A 5 -34.13 -10.14 -26.79
N ALA A 6 -35.38 -10.17 -26.36
CA ALA A 6 -35.73 -9.85 -24.97
C ALA A 6 -35.09 -10.84 -23.97
N LYS A 7 -34.93 -12.11 -24.36
CA LYS A 7 -34.31 -13.12 -23.53
C LYS A 7 -33.70 -14.27 -24.33
N ALA A 8 -32.45 -14.60 -24.02
CA ALA A 8 -31.77 -15.77 -24.56
C ALA A 8 -31.42 -16.75 -23.43
N VAL A 9 -31.71 -18.04 -23.65
CA VAL A 9 -31.31 -19.12 -22.76
C VAL A 9 -30.57 -20.16 -23.56
N SER A 10 -29.34 -20.48 -23.18
CA SER A 10 -28.50 -21.44 -23.90
C SER A 10 -27.77 -22.38 -22.94
N ARG A 11 -27.67 -23.65 -23.33
CA ARG A 11 -27.01 -24.70 -22.54
C ARG A 11 -26.23 -25.65 -23.44
N ASN A 12 -24.97 -25.91 -23.11
CA ASN A 12 -24.10 -26.85 -23.83
C ASN A 12 -23.94 -26.53 -25.32
N ASN A 13 -23.72 -25.26 -25.67
CA ASN A 13 -23.55 -24.82 -27.06
C ASN A 13 -22.15 -24.27 -27.33
N THR A 14 -21.74 -24.38 -28.59
CA THR A 14 -20.66 -23.58 -29.18
C THR A 14 -21.30 -22.57 -30.12
N LEU A 15 -21.00 -21.28 -29.94
CA LEU A 15 -21.61 -20.18 -30.69
C LEU A 15 -20.53 -19.20 -31.15
N ASP A 16 -20.36 -19.05 -32.46
CA ASP A 16 -19.44 -18.04 -33.00
C ASP A 16 -19.89 -16.62 -32.58
N THR A 17 -21.19 -16.36 -32.59
CA THR A 17 -21.72 -15.04 -32.22
C THR A 17 -23.05 -15.14 -31.49
N MET A 18 -23.16 -14.40 -30.39
CA MET A 18 -24.41 -14.08 -29.73
C MET A 18 -24.73 -12.60 -29.95
N SER A 19 -25.83 -12.33 -30.66
CA SER A 19 -26.32 -10.97 -30.93
C SER A 19 -26.76 -10.25 -29.64
N ALA A 20 -27.11 -8.97 -29.74
CA ALA A 20 -27.54 -8.18 -28.58
C ALA A 20 -28.84 -8.74 -27.96
N VAL A 21 -28.85 -8.84 -26.63
CA VAL A 21 -29.96 -9.41 -25.85
C VAL A 21 -30.17 -8.57 -24.58
N ASP A 22 -31.41 -8.37 -24.16
CA ASP A 22 -31.67 -7.71 -22.87
C ASP A 22 -31.26 -8.62 -21.69
N GLU A 23 -31.66 -9.89 -21.74
CA GLU A 23 -31.36 -10.87 -20.69
C GLU A 23 -30.81 -12.18 -21.24
N THR A 24 -29.62 -12.58 -20.77
CA THR A 24 -29.03 -13.88 -21.12
C THR A 24 -28.85 -14.76 -19.89
N VAL A 25 -29.27 -16.02 -20.00
CA VAL A 25 -28.92 -17.09 -19.06
C VAL A 25 -28.19 -18.20 -19.80
N SER A 26 -26.90 -18.38 -19.51
CA SER A 26 -26.05 -19.31 -20.24
C SER A 26 -25.33 -20.28 -19.31
N ARG A 27 -25.19 -21.53 -19.76
CA ARG A 27 -24.48 -22.55 -18.99
C ARG A 27 -23.71 -23.52 -19.87
N ASN A 28 -22.45 -23.76 -19.52
CA ASN A 28 -21.57 -24.70 -20.23
C ASN A 28 -21.45 -24.35 -21.73
N ASN A 29 -21.34 -23.08 -22.08
CA ASN A 29 -21.18 -22.67 -23.47
C ASN A 29 -19.75 -22.20 -23.76
N THR A 30 -19.35 -22.36 -25.01
CA THR A 30 -18.22 -21.64 -25.62
C THR A 30 -18.81 -20.61 -26.58
N ILE A 31 -18.43 -19.34 -26.43
CA ILE A 31 -18.95 -18.25 -27.25
C ILE A 31 -17.75 -17.42 -27.72
N ASP A 32 -17.56 -17.23 -29.01
CA ASP A 32 -16.40 -16.45 -29.48
C ASP A 32 -16.69 -14.95 -29.28
N THR A 33 -17.85 -14.49 -29.77
CA THR A 33 -18.24 -13.08 -29.66
C THR A 33 -19.62 -12.91 -29.03
N MET A 34 -19.69 -12.12 -27.96
CA MET A 34 -20.94 -11.69 -27.33
C MET A 34 -21.11 -10.18 -27.48
N SER A 35 -22.15 -9.82 -28.23
CA SER A 35 -22.61 -8.43 -28.41
C SER A 35 -23.08 -7.82 -27.07
N PRO A 36 -23.40 -6.51 -27.02
CA PRO A 36 -23.86 -5.87 -25.79
C PRO A 36 -25.06 -6.59 -25.16
N VAL A 37 -25.02 -6.74 -23.83
CA VAL A 37 -26.10 -7.36 -23.05
C VAL A 37 -26.39 -6.57 -21.78
N ASP A 38 -27.67 -6.29 -21.53
CA ASP A 38 -28.07 -5.57 -20.31
C ASP A 38 -27.86 -6.44 -19.06
N LYS A 39 -28.35 -7.67 -19.06
CA LYS A 39 -28.21 -8.59 -17.92
C LYS A 39 -27.74 -9.97 -18.36
N THR A 40 -26.67 -10.45 -17.75
CA THR A 40 -26.18 -11.81 -17.97
C THR A 40 -26.06 -12.59 -16.67
N VAL A 41 -26.54 -13.84 -16.68
CA VAL A 41 -26.21 -14.85 -15.68
C VAL A 41 -25.53 -16.01 -16.39
N SER A 42 -24.28 -16.27 -16.07
CA SER A 42 -23.46 -17.26 -16.77
C SER A 42 -22.77 -18.21 -15.79
N ARG A 43 -22.67 -19.48 -16.19
CA ARG A 43 -21.98 -20.49 -15.40
C ARG A 43 -21.22 -21.49 -16.27
N ASN A 44 -19.96 -21.70 -15.95
CA ASN A 44 -19.07 -22.62 -16.66
C ASN A 44 -18.94 -22.28 -18.16
N ASN A 45 -18.87 -21.01 -18.52
CA ASN A 45 -18.69 -20.61 -19.92
C ASN A 45 -17.26 -20.19 -20.22
N THR A 46 -16.87 -20.38 -21.47
CA THR A 46 -15.70 -19.74 -22.08
C THR A 46 -16.20 -18.66 -23.05
N LEU A 47 -15.64 -17.47 -22.96
CA LEU A 47 -16.01 -16.33 -23.82
C LEU A 47 -14.77 -15.56 -24.26
N ASP A 48 -14.50 -15.51 -25.56
CA ASP A 48 -13.30 -14.85 -26.05
C ASP A 48 -13.48 -13.32 -26.03
N THR A 49 -14.58 -12.81 -26.61
CA THR A 49 -14.83 -11.37 -26.69
C THR A 49 -16.22 -11.01 -26.20
N MET A 50 -16.28 -10.12 -25.21
CA MET A 50 -17.50 -9.50 -24.69
C MET A 50 -17.42 -7.99 -24.84
N SER A 51 -18.40 -7.38 -25.51
CA SER A 51 -18.43 -5.93 -25.68
C SER A 51 -18.79 -5.20 -24.38
N THR A 52 -20.08 -4.92 -24.17
CA THR A 52 -20.57 -4.15 -23.01
C THR A 52 -21.58 -4.97 -22.23
N VAL A 53 -21.44 -4.99 -20.91
CA VAL A 53 -22.43 -5.58 -20.02
C VAL A 53 -22.81 -4.63 -18.90
N ASP A 54 -24.10 -4.29 -18.78
CA ASP A 54 -24.58 -3.47 -17.65
C ASP A 54 -24.52 -4.28 -16.35
N LYS A 55 -25.11 -5.48 -16.32
CA LYS A 55 -25.11 -6.34 -15.12
C LYS A 55 -24.71 -7.77 -15.45
N THR A 56 -23.70 -8.28 -14.76
CA THR A 56 -23.27 -9.68 -14.89
C THR A 56 -23.18 -10.40 -13.55
N ILE A 57 -23.68 -11.63 -13.51
CA ILE A 57 -23.38 -12.61 -12.47
C ILE A 57 -22.73 -13.80 -13.14
N SER A 58 -21.47 -14.06 -12.81
CA SER A 58 -20.67 -15.09 -13.45
C SER A 58 -20.03 -16.03 -12.44
N ARG A 59 -20.01 -17.32 -12.78
CA ARG A 59 -19.40 -18.33 -11.92
C ARG A 59 -18.67 -19.38 -12.73
N LYS A 60 -17.39 -19.59 -12.42
CA LYS A 60 -16.52 -20.57 -13.10
C LYS A 60 -16.39 -20.30 -14.60
N ASN A 61 -16.28 -19.04 -14.99
CA ASN A 61 -16.09 -18.71 -16.39
C ASN A 61 -14.63 -18.33 -16.69
N THR A 62 -14.24 -18.53 -17.95
CA THR A 62 -13.03 -17.97 -18.55
C THR A 62 -13.47 -16.89 -19.54
N LEU A 63 -12.91 -15.68 -19.42
CA LEU A 63 -13.20 -14.57 -20.32
C LEU A 63 -11.91 -13.90 -20.79
N ASP A 64 -11.65 -13.87 -22.09
CA ASP A 64 -10.37 -13.35 -22.57
C ASP A 64 -10.41 -11.83 -22.65
N THR A 65 -11.36 -11.25 -23.39
CA THR A 65 -11.48 -9.80 -23.58
C THR A 65 -12.86 -9.29 -23.22
N ILE A 66 -12.92 -8.33 -22.31
CA ILE A 66 -14.14 -7.60 -21.96
C ILE A 66 -13.89 -6.10 -22.09
N SER A 67 -14.68 -5.41 -22.90
CA SER A 67 -14.53 -3.95 -23.02
C SER A 67 -15.05 -3.24 -21.76
N THR A 68 -16.35 -3.33 -21.47
CA THR A 68 -16.94 -2.56 -20.36
C THR A 68 -17.92 -3.38 -19.53
N VAL A 69 -17.81 -3.26 -18.20
CA VAL A 69 -18.77 -3.83 -17.25
C VAL A 69 -19.21 -2.77 -16.23
N ASP A 70 -20.51 -2.45 -16.18
CA ASP A 70 -21.02 -1.53 -15.16
C ASP A 70 -21.07 -2.20 -13.77
N LYS A 71 -21.76 -3.35 -13.66
CA LYS A 71 -21.89 -4.10 -12.41
C LYS A 71 -21.56 -5.56 -12.61
N SER A 72 -20.63 -6.08 -11.83
CA SER A 72 -20.31 -7.51 -11.80
C SER A 72 -20.32 -8.12 -10.41
N VAL A 73 -20.86 -9.33 -10.33
CA VAL A 73 -20.59 -10.27 -9.24
C VAL A 73 -19.98 -11.53 -9.84
N SER A 74 -18.74 -11.82 -9.50
CA SER A 74 -17.99 -12.91 -10.10
C SER A 74 -17.38 -13.83 -9.05
N ARG A 75 -17.39 -15.13 -9.36
CA ARG A 75 -16.81 -16.14 -8.48
C ARG A 75 -16.10 -17.25 -9.24
N ASN A 76 -14.85 -17.49 -8.88
CA ASN A 76 -14.01 -18.53 -9.48
C ASN A 76 -13.82 -18.31 -10.98
N ASN A 77 -13.65 -17.08 -11.44
CA ASN A 77 -13.42 -16.79 -12.86
C ASN A 77 -11.95 -16.50 -13.15
N THR A 78 -11.55 -16.75 -14.39
CA THR A 78 -10.31 -16.25 -14.99
C THR A 78 -10.69 -15.17 -16.01
N LEU A 79 -10.04 -14.01 -15.94
CA LEU A 79 -10.27 -12.91 -16.88
C LEU A 79 -8.93 -12.35 -17.35
N ASP A 80 -8.68 -12.32 -18.65
CA ASP A 80 -7.37 -11.89 -19.15
C ASP A 80 -7.33 -10.37 -19.28
N THR A 81 -8.21 -9.78 -20.07
CA THR A 81 -8.23 -8.33 -20.33
C THR A 81 -9.60 -7.73 -20.06
N ILE A 82 -9.64 -6.71 -19.20
CA ILE A 82 -10.81 -5.88 -18.98
C ILE A 82 -10.44 -4.42 -19.13
N SER A 83 -11.08 -3.69 -20.04
CA SER A 83 -10.80 -2.26 -20.17
C SER A 83 -11.39 -1.48 -18.98
N THR A 84 -12.70 -1.54 -18.75
CA THR A 84 -13.34 -0.75 -17.69
C THR A 84 -14.32 -1.55 -16.84
N VAL A 85 -14.21 -1.40 -15.52
CA VAL A 85 -15.17 -1.94 -14.52
C VAL A 85 -15.61 -0.84 -13.56
N TYR A 86 -16.91 -0.53 -13.54
CA TYR A 86 -17.42 0.48 -12.62
C TYR A 86 -17.62 -0.07 -11.21
N LYS A 87 -18.34 -1.19 -11.06
CA LYS A 87 -18.63 -1.81 -9.76
C LYS A 87 -18.42 -3.31 -9.84
N THR A 88 -17.57 -3.84 -8.96
CA THR A 88 -17.35 -5.28 -8.91
C THR A 88 -17.30 -5.83 -7.49
N ILE A 89 -17.88 -7.00 -7.32
CA ILE A 89 -17.65 -7.89 -6.19
C ILE A 89 -17.08 -9.18 -6.75
N SER A 90 -15.85 -9.50 -6.37
CA SER A 90 -15.13 -10.65 -6.90
C SER A 90 -14.60 -11.55 -5.79
N ARG A 91 -14.68 -12.86 -6.03
CA ARG A 91 -14.15 -13.85 -5.08
C ARG A 91 -13.48 -15.01 -5.79
N LYS A 92 -12.22 -15.27 -5.42
CA LYS A 92 -11.41 -16.36 -5.99
C LYS A 92 -11.22 -16.23 -7.49
N ASN A 93 -10.99 -15.02 -7.98
CA ASN A 93 -10.73 -14.80 -9.40
C ASN A 93 -9.24 -14.57 -9.66
N THR A 94 -8.82 -14.89 -10.87
CA THR A 94 -7.55 -14.47 -11.46
C THR A 94 -7.85 -13.43 -12.53
N LEU A 95 -7.16 -12.29 -12.48
CA LEU A 95 -7.31 -11.21 -13.46
C LEU A 95 -5.93 -10.76 -13.94
N ASP A 96 -5.69 -10.77 -15.24
CA ASP A 96 -4.37 -10.42 -15.76
C ASP A 96 -4.22 -8.91 -15.93
N THR A 97 -5.07 -8.29 -16.75
CA THR A 97 -5.00 -6.87 -17.06
C THR A 97 -6.34 -6.18 -16.87
N ILE A 98 -6.34 -5.13 -16.05
CA ILE A 98 -7.48 -4.23 -15.91
C ILE A 98 -7.01 -2.78 -16.10
N SER A 99 -7.56 -2.06 -17.08
CA SER A 99 -7.19 -0.65 -17.23
C SER A 99 -7.78 0.21 -16.11
N THR A 100 -9.11 0.20 -15.93
CA THR A 100 -9.77 1.06 -14.95
C THR A 100 -10.80 0.34 -14.08
N VAL A 101 -10.73 0.58 -12.77
CA VAL A 101 -11.72 0.12 -11.78
C VAL A 101 -12.19 1.29 -10.91
N ASP A 102 -13.50 1.61 -10.93
CA ASP A 102 -14.06 2.63 -10.02
C ASP A 102 -14.22 2.07 -8.60
N LYS A 103 -15.05 1.04 -8.42
CA LYS A 103 -15.35 0.46 -7.11
C LYS A 103 -15.20 -1.05 -7.12
N THR A 104 -14.34 -1.57 -6.25
CA THR A 104 -14.14 -3.01 -6.10
C THR A 104 -14.17 -3.47 -4.65
N VAL A 105 -14.84 -4.60 -4.44
CA VAL A 105 -14.68 -5.43 -3.24
C VAL A 105 -14.18 -6.78 -3.70
N SER A 106 -12.98 -7.16 -3.26
CA SER A 106 -12.32 -8.38 -3.71
C SER A 106 -11.85 -9.24 -2.55
N ARG A 107 -11.98 -10.55 -2.73
CA ARG A 107 -11.50 -11.51 -1.74
C ARG A 107 -10.87 -12.74 -2.37
N ASN A 108 -9.67 -13.07 -1.93
CA ASN A 108 -8.93 -14.23 -2.40
C ASN A 108 -8.65 -14.17 -3.91
N ASN A 109 -8.34 -13.00 -4.46
CA ASN A 109 -8.04 -12.84 -5.87
C ASN A 109 -6.53 -12.69 -6.12
N THR A 110 -6.13 -13.05 -7.33
CA THR A 110 -4.82 -12.71 -7.91
C THR A 110 -5.05 -11.70 -9.02
N LEU A 111 -4.33 -10.57 -8.99
CA LEU A 111 -4.40 -9.53 -10.02
C LEU A 111 -2.99 -9.16 -10.48
N HIS A 112 -2.69 -9.28 -11.77
CA HIS A 112 -1.35 -8.98 -12.27
C HIS A 112 -1.16 -7.48 -12.50
N THR A 113 -1.95 -6.87 -13.39
CA THR A 113 -1.79 -5.45 -13.74
C THR A 113 -3.10 -4.70 -13.61
N ILE A 114 -3.07 -3.59 -12.85
CA ILE A 114 -4.19 -2.64 -12.79
C ILE A 114 -3.65 -1.23 -13.01
N SER A 115 -4.12 -0.51 -14.04
CA SER A 115 -3.63 0.85 -14.27
C SER A 115 -4.21 1.83 -13.25
N THR A 116 -5.54 1.87 -13.08
CA THR A 116 -6.21 2.83 -12.20
C THR A 116 -7.28 2.19 -11.32
N VAL A 117 -7.24 2.49 -10.02
CA VAL A 117 -8.27 2.10 -9.04
C VAL A 117 -8.73 3.31 -8.23
N TYR A 118 -10.00 3.65 -8.29
CA TYR A 118 -10.53 4.76 -7.48
C TYR A 118 -10.79 4.32 -6.04
N LYS A 119 -11.54 3.23 -5.84
CA LYS A 119 -11.88 2.73 -4.50
C LYS A 119 -11.84 1.21 -4.44
N THR A 120 -11.00 0.69 -3.54
CA THR A 120 -10.88 -0.76 -3.32
C THR A 120 -10.98 -1.14 -1.85
N ILE A 121 -11.72 -2.22 -1.60
CA ILE A 121 -11.64 -3.00 -0.37
C ILE A 121 -11.17 -4.40 -0.76
N SER A 122 -10.04 -4.82 -0.22
CA SER A 122 -9.40 -6.09 -0.60
C SER A 122 -9.02 -6.91 0.63
N ARG A 123 -9.19 -8.23 0.52
CA ARG A 123 -8.80 -9.15 1.58
C ARG A 123 -8.22 -10.44 1.02
N LYS A 124 -7.02 -10.79 1.47
CA LYS A 124 -6.30 -12.00 1.05
C LYS A 124 -6.02 -12.03 -0.46
N ASN A 125 -5.65 -10.90 -1.03
CA ASN A 125 -5.31 -10.83 -2.44
C ASN A 125 -3.80 -10.74 -2.65
N THR A 126 -3.37 -11.19 -3.82
CA THR A 126 -2.04 -10.92 -4.37
C THR A 126 -2.19 -9.96 -5.54
N LEU A 127 -1.43 -8.86 -5.53
CA LEU A 127 -1.42 -7.88 -6.61
C LEU A 127 0.02 -7.58 -7.02
N ASP A 128 0.32 -7.70 -8.32
CA ASP A 128 1.69 -7.47 -8.81
C ASP A 128 1.93 -6.00 -9.08
N THR A 129 1.18 -5.37 -9.97
CA THR A 129 1.40 -3.96 -10.35
C THR A 129 0.10 -3.16 -10.28
N ILE A 130 0.15 -2.04 -9.57
CA ILE A 130 -0.89 -1.01 -9.62
C ILE A 130 -0.27 0.36 -9.84
N SER A 131 -0.65 1.05 -10.92
CA SER A 131 -0.08 2.36 -11.23
C SER A 131 -0.68 3.45 -10.35
N THR A 132 -2.00 3.57 -10.26
CA THR A 132 -2.67 4.63 -9.50
C THR A 132 -3.79 4.11 -8.61
N VAL A 133 -3.80 4.51 -7.34
CA VAL A 133 -4.91 4.25 -6.41
C VAL A 133 -5.30 5.52 -5.65
N ASP A 134 -6.58 5.90 -5.71
CA ASP A 134 -7.11 6.99 -4.87
C ASP A 134 -7.33 6.50 -3.42
N LYS A 135 -8.21 5.51 -3.22
CA LYS A 135 -8.53 5.00 -1.87
C LYS A 135 -8.48 3.49 -1.79
N THR A 136 -7.69 2.98 -0.84
CA THR A 136 -7.61 1.55 -0.56
C THR A 136 -7.76 1.22 0.92
N SER A 137 -8.56 0.19 1.19
CA SER A 137 -8.54 -0.55 2.45
C SER A 137 -8.17 -2.00 2.18
N SER A 138 -7.07 -2.46 2.75
CA SER A 138 -6.52 -3.79 2.46
C SER A 138 -6.20 -4.55 3.74
N ARG A 139 -6.42 -5.87 3.70
CA ARG A 139 -6.10 -6.75 4.81
C ARG A 139 -5.56 -8.10 4.35
N ASN A 140 -4.41 -8.48 4.89
CA ASN A 140 -3.73 -9.73 4.58
C ASN A 140 -3.40 -9.86 3.08
N ASN A 141 -2.94 -8.79 2.45
CA ASN A 141 -2.56 -8.81 1.04
C ASN A 141 -1.04 -8.84 0.86
N THR A 142 -0.62 -9.34 -0.29
CA THR A 142 0.73 -9.20 -0.83
C THR A 142 0.67 -8.25 -2.04
N LEU A 143 1.47 -7.19 -2.02
CA LEU A 143 1.52 -6.16 -3.06
C LEU A 143 2.97 -6.01 -3.53
N HIS A 144 3.25 -6.18 -4.82
CA HIS A 144 4.63 -6.03 -5.32
C HIS A 144 4.95 -4.57 -5.61
N THR A 145 4.30 -3.95 -6.59
CA THR A 145 4.63 -2.61 -7.05
C THR A 145 3.40 -1.70 -7.04
N LEU A 146 3.52 -0.58 -6.32
CA LEU A 146 2.52 0.48 -6.28
C LEU A 146 3.16 1.83 -6.64
N CYS A 147 2.70 2.48 -7.71
CA CYS A 147 3.33 3.74 -8.14
C CYS A 147 2.80 4.95 -7.35
N THR A 148 1.53 5.28 -7.48
CA THR A 148 0.94 6.48 -6.85
C THR A 148 -0.29 6.15 -6.04
N LEU A 149 -0.28 6.52 -4.76
CA LEU A 149 -1.34 6.21 -3.80
C LEU A 149 -1.76 7.49 -3.05
N ASP A 150 -3.06 7.85 -3.05
CA ASP A 150 -3.54 8.98 -2.21
C ASP A 150 -3.76 8.51 -0.77
N LYS A 151 -4.74 7.62 -0.52
CA LYS A 151 -5.09 7.18 0.84
C LYS A 151 -5.09 5.67 0.99
N ILE A 152 -4.28 5.21 1.95
CA ILE A 152 -4.14 3.79 2.29
C ILE A 152 -4.50 3.55 3.74
N VAL A 153 -5.33 2.53 3.95
CA VAL A 153 -5.48 1.87 5.25
C VAL A 153 -5.15 0.40 5.06
N SER A 154 -4.12 -0.08 5.75
CA SER A 154 -3.60 -1.43 5.55
C SER A 154 -3.37 -2.16 6.86
N ARG A 155 -3.62 -3.48 6.86
CA ARG A 155 -3.36 -4.32 8.03
C ARG A 155 -2.87 -5.69 7.64
N ASN A 156 -1.75 -6.11 8.24
CA ASN A 156 -1.12 -7.40 8.01
C ASN A 156 -0.75 -7.62 6.53
N ASN A 157 -0.24 -6.60 5.86
CA ASN A 157 0.17 -6.69 4.46
C ASN A 157 1.69 -6.79 4.33
N THR A 158 2.12 -7.40 3.23
CA THR A 158 3.48 -7.33 2.72
C THR A 158 3.49 -6.46 1.48
N VAL A 159 4.36 -5.44 1.43
CA VAL A 159 4.48 -4.52 0.30
C VAL A 159 5.94 -4.37 -0.10
N HIS A 160 6.30 -4.74 -1.34
CA HIS A 160 7.69 -4.67 -1.77
C HIS A 160 8.11 -3.25 -2.18
N THR A 161 7.32 -2.55 -2.98
CA THR A 161 7.70 -1.23 -3.49
C THR A 161 6.51 -0.27 -3.56
N ILE A 162 6.71 0.92 -2.97
CA ILE A 162 5.83 2.08 -3.13
C ILE A 162 6.66 3.27 -3.61
N TYR A 163 6.33 3.84 -4.76
CA TYR A 163 7.02 5.05 -5.22
C TYR A 163 6.53 6.30 -4.49
N SER A 164 5.22 6.53 -4.43
CA SER A 164 4.66 7.72 -3.78
C SER A 164 3.35 7.43 -3.07
N VAL A 165 3.25 7.92 -1.83
CA VAL A 165 2.00 7.91 -1.07
C VAL A 165 1.76 9.23 -0.33
N ASP A 166 0.55 9.79 -0.47
CA ASP A 166 0.16 10.99 0.30
C ASP A 166 -0.13 10.61 1.77
N LYS A 167 -1.09 9.71 2.01
CA LYS A 167 -1.49 9.34 3.38
C LYS A 167 -1.56 7.83 3.56
N THR A 168 -0.86 7.33 4.57
CA THR A 168 -0.94 5.92 4.96
C THR A 168 -1.19 5.74 6.45
N ILE A 169 -2.08 4.79 6.75
CA ILE A 169 -2.25 4.23 8.09
C ILE A 169 -2.04 2.72 7.98
N SER A 170 -1.12 2.20 8.79
CA SER A 170 -0.66 0.81 8.68
C SER A 170 -0.48 0.13 10.03
N TRP A 171 -0.87 -1.14 10.08
CA TRP A 171 -0.71 -1.99 11.26
C TRP A 171 -0.18 -3.38 10.91
N ASN A 172 0.90 -3.78 11.58
CA ASN A 172 1.54 -5.10 11.42
C ASN A 172 1.93 -5.39 9.97
N ASN A 173 2.48 -4.41 9.26
CA ASN A 173 2.92 -4.60 7.88
C ASN A 173 4.43 -4.79 7.78
N THR A 174 4.86 -5.46 6.72
CA THR A 174 6.24 -5.49 6.25
C THR A 174 6.31 -4.69 4.95
N LEU A 175 7.24 -3.74 4.88
CA LEU A 175 7.43 -2.88 3.71
C LEU A 175 8.91 -2.82 3.33
N ASP A 176 9.28 -3.16 2.11
CA ASP A 176 10.70 -3.19 1.76
C ASP A 176 11.17 -1.79 1.36
N THR A 177 10.58 -1.20 0.31
CA THR A 177 10.99 0.11 -0.20
C THR A 177 9.84 1.09 -0.34
N ILE A 178 10.01 2.29 0.22
CA ILE A 178 9.15 3.45 -0.04
C ILE A 178 9.98 4.66 -0.47
N SER A 179 9.76 5.20 -1.66
CA SER A 179 10.52 6.36 -2.13
C SER A 179 10.04 7.66 -1.49
N SER A 180 8.74 7.94 -1.48
CA SER A 180 8.20 9.18 -0.90
C SER A 180 6.90 8.96 -0.13
N VAL A 181 6.82 9.57 1.06
CA VAL A 181 5.62 9.62 1.89
C VAL A 181 5.37 11.02 2.40
N TYR A 182 4.17 11.55 2.20
CA TYR A 182 3.80 12.81 2.83
C TYR A 182 3.41 12.62 4.31
N LYS A 183 2.46 11.73 4.61
CA LYS A 183 2.00 11.46 5.97
C LYS A 183 1.85 9.95 6.24
N THR A 184 2.49 9.47 7.30
CA THR A 184 2.34 8.09 7.77
C THR A 184 2.02 8.00 9.26
N VAL A 185 1.08 7.12 9.58
CA VAL A 185 0.87 6.60 10.94
C VAL A 185 1.04 5.08 10.88
N SER A 186 1.97 4.57 11.68
CA SER A 186 2.34 3.16 11.64
C SER A 186 2.46 2.56 13.03
N ARG A 187 2.08 1.29 13.14
CA ARG A 187 2.23 0.55 14.38
C ARG A 187 2.58 -0.91 14.13
N ASN A 188 3.61 -1.38 14.83
CA ASN A 188 4.14 -2.74 14.72
C ASN A 188 4.59 -3.10 13.29
N ASN A 189 5.19 -2.17 12.56
CA ASN A 189 5.66 -2.42 11.21
C ASN A 189 7.18 -2.66 11.16
N THR A 190 7.60 -3.42 10.15
CA THR A 190 8.99 -3.50 9.70
C THR A 190 9.10 -2.77 8.37
N LEU A 191 10.13 -1.93 8.23
CA LEU A 191 10.39 -1.15 7.03
C LEU A 191 11.88 -1.06 6.72
N ASP A 192 12.31 -1.54 5.55
CA ASP A 192 13.74 -1.61 5.24
C ASP A 192 14.27 -0.25 4.75
N THR A 193 13.63 0.33 3.74
CA THR A 193 14.10 1.59 3.14
C THR A 193 12.98 2.59 2.94
N MET A 194 13.20 3.82 3.40
CA MET A 194 12.34 4.96 3.17
C MET A 194 13.15 6.21 2.80
N SER A 195 12.99 6.71 1.58
CA SER A 195 13.84 7.82 1.11
C SER A 195 13.38 9.17 1.67
N THR A 196 12.18 9.64 1.33
CA THR A 196 11.68 10.97 1.78
C THR A 196 10.39 10.86 2.55
N VAL A 197 10.33 11.52 3.72
CA VAL A 197 9.16 11.58 4.59
C VAL A 197 8.91 12.99 5.08
N ASP A 198 7.72 13.54 4.84
CA ASP A 198 7.34 14.82 5.47
C ASP A 198 6.96 14.58 6.94
N LYS A 199 5.96 13.73 7.23
CA LYS A 199 5.49 13.49 8.60
C LYS A 199 5.29 12.01 8.90
N THR A 200 5.89 11.55 10.00
CA THR A 200 5.71 10.19 10.50
C THR A 200 5.36 10.15 11.99
N VAL A 201 4.37 9.33 12.33
CA VAL A 201 4.08 8.90 13.69
C VAL A 201 4.19 7.38 13.72
N SER A 202 5.06 6.86 14.57
CA SER A 202 5.38 5.44 14.60
C SER A 202 5.42 4.88 16.02
N ARG A 203 4.95 3.65 16.18
CA ARG A 203 5.00 2.95 17.47
C ARG A 203 5.34 1.47 17.30
N ASN A 204 6.34 1.01 18.04
CA ASN A 204 6.81 -0.38 18.02
C ASN A 204 7.27 -0.83 16.62
N ASN A 205 7.95 0.04 15.88
CA ASN A 205 8.43 -0.30 14.55
C ASN A 205 9.93 -0.57 14.52
N THR A 206 10.35 -1.36 13.53
CA THR A 206 11.75 -1.50 13.10
C THR A 206 11.91 -0.82 11.76
N LEU A 207 12.86 0.11 11.67
CA LEU A 207 13.18 0.85 10.45
C LEU A 207 14.69 0.76 10.19
N ASP A 208 15.10 0.27 9.02
CA ASP A 208 16.53 0.12 8.74
C ASP A 208 17.13 1.43 8.20
N THR A 209 16.58 1.96 7.11
CA THR A 209 17.13 3.17 6.49
C THR A 209 16.05 4.22 6.24
N MET A 210 16.28 5.43 6.78
CA MET A 210 15.55 6.64 6.38
C MET A 210 16.52 7.71 5.89
N SER A 211 16.32 8.25 4.68
CA SER A 211 17.22 9.28 4.16
C SER A 211 16.85 10.67 4.68
N THR A 212 15.70 11.21 4.28
CA THR A 212 15.26 12.57 4.65
C THR A 212 13.91 12.54 5.36
N VAL A 213 13.86 13.12 6.56
CA VAL A 213 12.64 13.20 7.38
C VAL A 213 12.44 14.63 7.88
N ASP A 214 11.32 15.26 7.53
CA ASP A 214 11.00 16.59 8.10
C ASP A 214 10.57 16.43 9.57
N LYS A 215 9.51 15.68 9.85
CA LYS A 215 8.99 15.51 11.22
C LYS A 215 8.74 14.05 11.57
N THR A 216 9.30 13.63 12.69
CA THR A 216 9.05 12.30 13.25
C THR A 216 8.66 12.34 14.72
N VAL A 217 7.63 11.56 15.06
CA VAL A 217 7.29 11.20 16.44
C VAL A 217 7.35 9.68 16.54
N SER A 218 8.17 9.17 17.44
CA SER A 218 8.43 7.73 17.54
C SER A 218 8.42 7.25 18.98
N ARG A 219 7.88 6.05 19.19
CA ARG A 219 7.86 5.41 20.51
C ARG A 219 8.13 3.91 20.43
N ASN A 220 9.08 3.44 21.23
CA ASN A 220 9.48 2.03 21.27
C ASN A 220 9.96 1.51 19.90
N ASN A 221 10.69 2.31 19.14
CA ASN A 221 11.17 1.92 17.83
C ASN A 221 12.67 1.57 17.85
N THR A 222 13.06 0.72 16.91
CA THR A 222 14.45 0.53 16.51
C THR A 222 14.67 1.19 15.16
N LEU A 223 15.72 2.00 15.06
CA LEU A 223 16.05 2.74 13.85
C LEU A 223 17.55 2.66 13.57
N VAL A 224 17.93 2.04 12.46
CA VAL A 224 19.35 1.76 12.19
C VAL A 224 20.03 3.01 11.61
N THR A 225 19.51 3.58 10.53
CA THR A 225 20.15 4.72 9.86
C THR A 225 19.16 5.84 9.56
N MET A 226 19.50 7.05 9.97
CA MET A 226 18.88 8.30 9.53
C MET A 226 19.93 9.28 8.98
N SER A 227 19.75 9.76 7.75
CA SER A 227 20.69 10.73 7.19
C SER A 227 20.37 12.16 7.62
N THR A 228 19.18 12.67 7.32
CA THR A 228 18.79 14.06 7.60
C THR A 228 17.42 14.11 8.26
N VAL A 229 17.36 14.77 9.42
CA VAL A 229 16.13 14.93 10.20
C VAL A 229 15.97 16.39 10.63
N ASP A 230 14.88 17.06 10.24
CA ASP A 230 14.60 18.41 10.75
C ASP A 230 14.13 18.34 12.22
N LYS A 231 13.03 17.64 12.50
CA LYS A 231 12.47 17.56 13.86
C LYS A 231 12.16 16.13 14.26
N THR A 232 12.68 15.72 15.41
CA THR A 232 12.36 14.42 16.01
C THR A 232 11.94 14.54 17.47
N VAL A 233 10.87 13.81 17.81
CA VAL A 233 10.48 13.51 19.19
C VAL A 233 10.48 12.00 19.35
N SER A 234 11.28 11.50 20.29
CA SER A 234 11.51 10.07 20.44
C SER A 234 11.45 9.65 21.91
N ARG A 235 10.85 8.49 22.16
CA ARG A 235 10.78 7.92 23.51
C ARG A 235 10.96 6.41 23.50
N ASN A 236 11.86 5.92 24.36
CA ASN A 236 12.18 4.51 24.50
C ASN A 236 12.67 3.88 23.17
N ASN A 237 13.45 4.60 22.39
CA ASN A 237 13.94 4.13 21.10
C ASN A 237 15.42 3.73 21.16
N THR A 238 15.81 2.86 20.23
CA THR A 238 17.21 2.60 19.88
C THR A 238 17.49 3.23 18.51
N LEU A 239 18.49 4.10 18.44
CA LEU A 239 18.92 4.79 17.21
C LEU A 239 20.41 4.55 17.00
N ASN A 240 20.79 3.83 15.94
CA ASN A 240 22.20 3.47 15.74
C ASN A 240 22.98 4.63 15.10
N THR A 241 22.55 5.12 13.94
CA THR A 241 23.26 6.17 13.21
C THR A 241 22.33 7.30 12.82
N MET A 242 22.67 8.52 13.24
CA MET A 242 22.02 9.75 12.79
C MET A 242 23.08 10.74 12.30
N SER A 243 23.03 11.12 11.02
CA SER A 243 24.05 12.03 10.47
C SER A 243 23.76 13.49 10.82
N THR A 244 22.65 14.05 10.34
CA THR A 244 22.29 15.46 10.59
C THR A 244 20.92 15.58 11.21
N VAL A 245 20.84 16.28 12.34
CA VAL A 245 19.59 16.54 13.06
C VAL A 245 19.49 18.03 13.44
N ASP A 246 18.46 18.74 12.98
CA ASP A 246 18.25 20.14 13.40
C ASP A 246 17.74 20.17 14.84
N LYS A 247 16.58 19.57 15.13
CA LYS A 247 15.97 19.58 16.47
C LYS A 247 15.58 18.19 16.93
N THR A 248 16.03 17.83 18.13
CA THR A 248 15.65 16.57 18.78
C THR A 248 15.19 16.76 20.23
N VAL A 249 14.09 16.09 20.57
CA VAL A 249 13.66 15.84 21.94
C VAL A 249 13.63 14.34 22.16
N SER A 250 14.37 13.85 23.15
CA SER A 250 14.55 12.43 23.39
C SER A 250 14.43 12.06 24.86
N GLN A 251 13.81 10.92 25.13
CA GLN A 251 13.65 10.42 26.49
C GLN A 251 13.80 8.90 26.56
N ASN A 252 14.67 8.43 27.46
CA ASN A 252 14.97 7.00 27.66
C ASN A 252 15.42 6.30 26.37
N ASN A 253 16.22 6.97 25.55
CA ASN A 253 16.72 6.39 24.31
C ASN A 253 18.17 5.91 24.45
N THR A 254 18.53 4.95 23.60
CA THR A 254 19.92 4.60 23.29
C THR A 254 20.27 5.19 21.92
N LEU A 255 21.34 5.98 21.85
CA LEU A 255 21.82 6.64 20.65
C LEU A 255 23.30 6.32 20.43
N ASN A 256 23.66 5.54 19.41
CA ASN A 256 25.05 5.09 19.27
C ASN A 256 25.90 6.18 18.60
N THR A 257 25.50 6.65 17.42
CA THR A 257 26.27 7.64 16.66
C THR A 257 25.38 8.79 16.23
N MET A 258 25.75 10.01 16.63
CA MET A 258 25.21 11.26 16.09
C MET A 258 26.33 12.17 15.58
N SER A 259 26.31 12.53 14.30
CA SER A 259 27.37 13.36 13.73
C SER A 259 27.15 14.84 13.98
N THR A 260 26.03 15.41 13.53
CA THR A 260 25.74 16.85 13.64
C THR A 260 24.36 17.08 14.21
N VAL A 261 24.29 17.84 15.30
CA VAL A 261 23.04 18.20 15.97
C VAL A 261 23.02 19.71 16.26
N ASP A 262 22.03 20.44 15.76
CA ASP A 262 21.88 21.87 16.10
C ASP A 262 21.32 22.00 17.52
N LYS A 263 20.13 21.45 17.80
CA LYS A 263 19.47 21.58 19.11
C LYS A 263 19.00 20.24 19.64
N THR A 264 19.39 19.91 20.86
CA THR A 264 18.94 18.70 21.56
C THR A 264 18.45 18.98 22.98
N VAL A 265 17.31 18.38 23.32
CA VAL A 265 16.84 18.23 24.70
C VAL A 265 16.73 16.74 24.98
N SER A 266 17.43 16.26 26.00
CA SER A 266 17.56 14.83 26.28
C SER A 266 17.44 14.52 27.76
N ARG A 267 16.75 13.43 28.08
CA ARG A 267 16.57 12.96 29.46
C ARG A 267 16.70 11.45 29.57
N ASN A 268 17.52 10.99 30.50
CA ASN A 268 17.74 9.56 30.78
C ASN A 268 18.20 8.77 29.54
N ASN A 269 19.00 9.38 28.67
CA ASN A 269 19.50 8.70 27.48
C ASN A 269 20.91 8.14 27.69
N THR A 270 21.23 7.09 26.95
CA THR A 270 22.61 6.62 26.74
C THR A 270 23.06 7.09 25.35
N LEU A 271 24.20 7.77 25.29
CA LEU A 271 24.76 8.31 24.06
C LEU A 271 26.23 7.85 23.92
N ASP A 272 26.56 7.07 22.89
CA ASP A 272 27.92 6.56 22.75
C ASP A 272 28.84 7.57 22.08
N THR A 273 28.49 8.05 20.90
CA THR A 273 29.31 8.99 20.11
C THR A 273 28.48 10.17 19.63
N MET A 274 28.92 11.37 19.99
CA MET A 274 28.42 12.63 19.43
C MET A 274 29.58 13.49 18.92
N SER A 275 29.53 13.94 17.67
CA SER A 275 30.64 14.70 17.08
C SER A 275 30.47 16.21 17.24
N ILE A 276 29.42 16.79 16.65
CA ILE A 276 29.18 18.24 16.64
C ILE A 276 27.80 18.53 17.21
N VAL A 277 27.76 19.34 18.27
CA VAL A 277 26.52 19.80 18.90
C VAL A 277 26.55 21.32 19.13
N ASP A 278 25.62 22.08 18.55
CA ASP A 278 25.52 23.53 18.83
C ASP A 278 24.93 23.76 20.24
N LYS A 279 23.69 23.32 20.49
CA LYS A 279 22.98 23.54 21.76
C LYS A 279 22.44 22.24 22.34
N THR A 280 22.78 21.97 23.60
CA THR A 280 22.27 20.81 24.33
C THR A 280 21.76 21.16 25.73
N VAL A 281 20.60 20.59 26.07
CA VAL A 281 20.08 20.50 27.43
C VAL A 281 19.95 19.02 27.79
N SER A 282 20.68 18.59 28.83
CA SER A 282 20.73 17.19 29.25
C SER A 282 20.42 17.01 30.74
N LEU A 283 19.68 15.93 31.06
CA LEU A 283 19.34 15.54 32.43
C LEU A 283 19.45 14.04 32.61
N ASN A 284 20.35 13.60 33.49
CA ASN A 284 20.62 12.18 33.78
C ASN A 284 21.01 11.36 32.53
N ASN A 285 21.81 11.92 31.62
CA ASN A 285 22.31 11.14 30.50
C ASN A 285 23.66 10.50 30.82
N THR A 286 23.96 9.39 30.15
CA THR A 286 25.30 8.82 30.07
C THR A 286 25.86 9.14 28.69
N LEU A 287 27.10 9.64 28.64
CA LEU A 287 27.77 10.02 27.39
C LEU A 287 29.21 9.49 27.39
N ASN A 288 29.56 8.69 26.37
CA ASN A 288 30.90 8.11 26.28
C ASN A 288 31.87 9.06 25.57
N THR A 289 31.58 9.40 24.31
CA THR A 289 32.44 10.23 23.47
C THR A 289 31.69 11.46 22.95
N MET A 290 32.26 12.64 23.20
CA MET A 290 31.85 13.91 22.61
C MET A 290 33.07 14.64 22.05
N SER A 291 33.01 15.10 20.79
CA SER A 291 34.13 15.87 20.20
C SER A 291 33.98 17.38 20.41
N THR A 292 32.90 17.97 19.90
CA THR A 292 32.71 19.43 19.90
C THR A 292 31.31 19.81 20.37
N VAL A 293 31.27 20.78 21.29
CA VAL A 293 30.02 21.38 21.77
C VAL A 293 30.17 22.88 21.96
N ASP A 294 29.24 23.68 21.44
CA ASP A 294 29.24 25.14 21.66
C ASP A 294 28.58 25.49 23.01
N LYS A 295 27.29 25.14 23.19
CA LYS A 295 26.50 25.50 24.38
C LYS A 295 25.88 24.29 25.05
N THR A 296 26.20 24.10 26.33
CA THR A 296 25.69 22.99 27.16
C THR A 296 25.04 23.48 28.45
N VAL A 297 23.83 23.00 28.72
CA VAL A 297 23.22 23.01 30.05
C VAL A 297 23.03 21.56 30.49
N SER A 298 23.69 21.15 31.57
CA SER A 298 23.70 19.77 32.03
C SER A 298 23.44 19.68 33.53
N ARG A 299 22.56 18.75 33.92
CA ARG A 299 22.37 18.37 35.33
C ARG A 299 22.45 16.85 35.43
N LYS A 300 23.51 16.36 36.10
CA LYS A 300 23.82 14.93 36.27
C LYS A 300 24.08 14.16 34.97
N THR A 301 24.87 14.70 34.05
CA THR A 301 25.40 13.91 32.92
C THR A 301 26.68 13.21 33.36
N LEU A 302 26.70 11.88 33.25
CA LEU A 302 27.86 11.05 33.55
C LEU A 302 28.71 10.90 32.28
N TRP A 303 29.99 11.22 32.41
CA TRP A 303 31.01 10.99 31.38
C TRP A 303 31.75 9.70 31.75
N THR A 304 31.75 8.71 30.87
CA THR A 304 32.36 7.39 31.08
C THR A 304 33.26 7.04 29.91
#